data_AF-A0AAJ2REK0-F1
#
_entry.id   AF-A0AAJ2REK0-F1
#
_cell.length_a   1.000
_cell.length_b   1.000
_cell.length_c   1.000
_cell.angle_alpha   90.00
_cell.angle_beta   90.00
_cell.angle_gamma   90.00
#
_symmetry.space_group_name_H-M   'P 1'
#
loop_
_entity.id
_entity.type
_entity.pdbx_description
1 polymer ?
#
loop_
_entity_poly.entity_id
_entity_poly.type
_entity_poly.pdbx_seq_one_letter_code
_entity_poly.pdbx_strand_id
1 'polypeptide(L)'
;MAFIVQQPPSGIVMEACGSANYRARQFRKYGHDVKQISPRYVVSFRMGNKNDKNDAIAIVEADSRPGMRYVPGKSLEQQDM
;
A
#
# COMPACT_ATOMS: atom_id res chain seq x y z
N MET A 1 -4.02 12.74 -6.58
CA MET A 1 -4.94 11.72 -7.12
C MET A 1 -5.04 11.76 -8.63
N ALA A 2 -5.05 12.95 -9.27
CA ALA A 2 -5.21 13.09 -10.71
C ALA A 2 -4.29 12.20 -11.56
N PHE A 3 -3.02 12.03 -11.18
CA PHE A 3 -2.07 11.20 -11.92
C PHE A 3 -2.47 9.71 -11.98
N ILE A 4 -2.76 9.10 -10.82
CA ILE A 4 -3.10 7.67 -10.73
C ILE A 4 -4.41 7.37 -11.45
N VAL A 5 -5.40 8.25 -11.33
CA VAL A 5 -6.72 8.10 -11.97
C VAL A 5 -6.64 8.10 -13.51
N GLN A 6 -5.61 8.74 -14.07
CA GLN A 6 -5.38 8.76 -15.52
C GLN A 6 -4.61 7.53 -16.02
N GLN A 7 -4.11 6.69 -15.12
CA GLN A 7 -3.39 5.47 -15.50
C GLN A 7 -4.37 4.35 -15.81
N PRO A 8 -4.01 3.40 -16.70
CA PRO A 8 -4.79 2.19 -16.87
C PRO A 8 -4.86 1.39 -15.55
N PRO A 9 -5.89 0.53 -15.39
CA PRO A 9 -5.97 -0.43 -14.29
C PRO A 9 -4.62 -1.11 -14.05
N SER A 10 -4.09 -0.98 -12.83
CA SER A 10 -2.72 -1.35 -12.48
C SER A 10 -2.68 -1.89 -11.06
N GLY A 11 -1.68 -2.74 -10.76
CA GLY A 11 -1.37 -3.14 -9.40
C GLY A 11 -0.69 -2.01 -8.63
N ILE A 12 -1.21 -1.68 -7.45
CA ILE A 12 -0.65 -0.68 -6.55
C ILE A 12 -0.35 -1.37 -5.22
N VAL A 13 0.90 -1.29 -4.78
CA VAL A 13 1.30 -1.78 -3.47
C VAL A 13 1.74 -0.60 -2.63
N MET A 14 1.27 -0.53 -1.39
CA MET A 14 1.55 0.59 -0.50
C MET A 14 1.65 0.16 0.96
N GLU A 15 2.38 0.94 1.76
CA GLU A 15 2.39 0.77 3.22
C GLU A 15 1.04 1.16 3.81
N ALA A 16 0.53 0.35 4.74
CA ALA A 16 -0.65 0.64 5.54
C ALA A 16 -0.34 1.73 6.58
N CYS A 17 -0.52 2.99 6.21
CA CYS A 17 -0.45 4.15 7.10
C CYS A 17 -1.85 4.71 7.41
N GLY A 18 -1.96 5.70 8.31
CA GLY A 18 -3.25 6.26 8.74
C GLY A 18 -4.14 6.78 7.60
N SER A 19 -3.56 7.17 6.46
CA SER A 19 -4.31 7.60 5.26
C SER A 19 -4.40 6.54 4.16
N ALA A 20 -3.76 5.37 4.32
CA ALA A 20 -3.65 4.36 3.27
C ALA A 20 -4.99 3.74 2.90
N ASN A 21 -5.87 3.50 3.87
CA ASN A 21 -7.21 2.95 3.62
C ASN A 21 -8.08 3.86 2.75
N TYR A 22 -8.02 5.18 2.97
CA TYR A 22 -8.71 6.14 2.12
C TYR A 22 -8.19 6.07 0.67
N ARG A 23 -6.87 6.09 0.49
CA ARG A 23 -6.25 6.03 -0.84
C ARG A 23 -6.54 4.71 -1.55
N ALA A 24 -6.42 3.58 -0.87
CA ALA A 24 -6.70 2.27 -1.41
C ALA A 24 -8.15 2.13 -1.90
N ARG A 25 -9.13 2.67 -1.15
CA ARG A 25 -10.52 2.74 -1.60
C ARG A 25 -10.71 3.60 -2.84
N GLN A 26 -10.07 4.78 -2.90
CA GLN A 26 -10.16 5.63 -4.09
C GLN A 26 -9.58 4.92 -5.30
N PHE A 27 -8.38 4.37 -5.20
CA PHE A 27 -7.72 3.66 -6.30
C PHE A 27 -8.51 2.44 -6.78
N ARG A 28 -9.10 1.66 -5.86
CA ARG A 28 -9.99 0.54 -6.22
C ARG A 28 -11.22 1.00 -7.01
N LYS A 29 -11.79 2.17 -6.69
CA LYS A 29 -12.92 2.74 -7.46
C LYS A 29 -12.56 3.05 -8.92
N TYR A 30 -11.28 3.33 -9.19
CA TYR A 30 -10.78 3.57 -10.55
C TYR A 30 -10.24 2.30 -11.23
N GLY A 31 -10.48 1.11 -10.65
CA GLY A 31 -10.12 -0.17 -11.25
C GLY A 31 -8.71 -0.66 -10.94
N HIS A 32 -7.97 0.01 -10.06
CA HIS A 32 -6.65 -0.48 -9.65
C HIS A 32 -6.77 -1.61 -8.61
N ASP A 33 -5.93 -2.64 -8.76
CA ASP A 33 -5.76 -3.65 -7.72
C ASP A 33 -4.84 -3.09 -6.64
N VAL A 34 -5.34 -2.90 -5.43
CA VAL A 34 -4.56 -2.29 -4.35
C VAL A 34 -4.31 -3.27 -3.22
N LYS A 35 -3.03 -3.45 -2.92
CA LYS A 35 -2.51 -4.26 -1.82
C LYS A 35 -1.83 -3.37 -0.80
N GLN A 36 -2.16 -3.57 0.48
CA GLN A 36 -1.57 -2.81 1.57
C GLN A 36 -0.68 -3.73 2.41
N ILE A 37 0.56 -3.33 2.68
CA ILE A 37 1.51 -4.09 3.51
C ILE A 37 1.63 -3.39 4.86
N SER A 38 1.58 -4.14 5.96
CA SER A 38 1.76 -3.58 7.29
C SER A 38 3.14 -2.90 7.41
N PRO A 39 3.25 -1.72 8.04
CA PRO A 39 4.53 -1.06 8.27
C PRO A 39 5.52 -1.93 9.03
N ARG A 40 5.03 -2.90 9.83
CA ARG A 40 5.85 -3.88 10.54
C ARG A 40 6.57 -4.85 9.61
N TYR A 41 6.00 -5.14 8.43
CA TYR A 41 6.70 -5.95 7.42
C TYR A 41 7.62 -5.08 6.57
N VAL A 42 7.18 -3.87 6.19
CA VAL A 42 7.98 -2.94 5.37
C VAL A 42 9.29 -2.57 6.05
N VAL A 43 9.26 -2.27 7.37
CA VAL A 43 10.47 -1.85 8.10
C VAL A 43 11.59 -2.90 8.07
N SER A 44 11.25 -4.20 8.00
CA SER A 44 12.24 -5.29 7.93
C SER A 44 13.03 -5.30 6.63
N PHE A 45 12.50 -4.69 5.56
CA PHE A 45 13.15 -4.58 4.26
C PHE A 45 13.78 -3.20 4.01
N ARG A 46 13.61 -2.25 4.94
CA ARG A 46 14.13 -0.90 4.77
C ARG A 46 15.62 -0.84 5.10
N MET A 47 16.43 -0.50 4.11
CA MET A 47 17.85 -0.24 4.30
C MET A 47 18.10 1.23 4.63
N GLY A 48 18.69 1.49 5.80
CA GLY A 48 19.02 2.85 6.26
C GLY A 48 17.83 3.62 6.83
N ASN A 49 17.95 4.96 6.85
CA ASN A 49 16.96 5.86 7.44
C ASN A 49 15.63 5.88 6.66
N LYS A 50 14.55 6.24 7.35
CA LYS A 50 13.22 6.42 6.74
C LYS A 50 13.26 7.60 5.76
N ASN A 51 12.90 7.35 4.51
CA ASN A 51 12.71 8.35 3.47
C ASN A 51 11.92 7.70 2.31
N ASP A 52 11.34 8.52 1.44
CA ASP A 52 10.44 8.03 0.39
C ASP A 52 11.08 6.98 -0.53
N LYS A 53 12.37 7.13 -0.85
CA LYS A 53 13.10 6.18 -1.71
C LYS A 53 13.27 4.83 -1.03
N ASN A 54 13.70 4.82 0.23
CA ASN A 54 13.96 3.60 0.99
C ASN A 54 12.66 2.87 1.33
N ASP A 55 11.59 3.60 1.66
CA ASP A 55 10.28 3.01 1.90
C ASP A 55 9.69 2.43 0.58
N ALA A 56 9.85 3.10 -0.56
CA ALA A 56 9.41 2.57 -1.85
C ALA A 56 10.11 1.24 -2.21
N ILE A 57 11.44 1.17 -2.05
CA ILE A 57 12.20 -0.07 -2.27
C ILE A 57 11.71 -1.16 -1.30
N ALA A 58 11.56 -0.84 -0.01
CA ALA A 58 11.13 -1.79 1.00
C ALA A 58 9.73 -2.36 0.73
N ILE A 59 8.80 -1.55 0.22
CA ILE A 59 7.45 -1.99 -0.16
C ILE A 59 7.52 -2.99 -1.32
N VAL A 60 8.31 -2.70 -2.36
CA VAL A 60 8.48 -3.59 -3.52
C VAL A 60 9.15 -4.90 -3.11
N GLU A 61 10.19 -4.82 -2.27
CA GLU A 61 10.88 -6.00 -1.76
C GLU A 61 9.96 -6.88 -0.91
N ALA A 62 9.13 -6.25 -0.07
CA ALA A 62 8.13 -6.93 0.74
C ALA A 62 7.09 -7.64 -0.15
N ASP A 63 6.54 -6.96 -1.16
CA ASP A 63 5.57 -7.55 -2.10
C ASP A 63 6.13 -8.75 -2.86
N SER A 64 7.42 -8.70 -3.19
CA SER A 64 8.11 -9.75 -3.93
C SER A 64 8.35 -11.03 -3.11
N ARG A 65 8.13 -11.01 -1.78
CA ARG A 65 8.37 -12.20 -0.95
C ARG A 65 7.26 -13.24 -1.11
N PRO A 66 7.60 -14.52 -1.34
CA PRO A 66 6.60 -15.59 -1.33
C PRO A 66 5.96 -15.69 0.06
N GLY A 67 4.63 -15.62 0.11
CA GLY A 67 3.87 -15.66 1.36
C GLY A 67 3.68 -14.31 2.07
N MET A 68 3.96 -13.18 1.38
CA MET A 68 3.66 -11.86 1.92
C MET A 68 2.17 -11.74 2.30
N ARG A 69 1.91 -11.14 3.47
CA ARG A 69 0.56 -10.95 4.01
C ARG A 69 0.15 -9.49 3.89
N TYR A 70 -0.99 -9.28 3.26
CA TYR A 70 -1.56 -7.96 3.07
C TYR A 70 -2.57 -7.65 4.17
N VAL A 71 -2.66 -6.38 4.53
CA VAL A 71 -3.69 -5.88 5.43
C VAL A 71 -5.03 -5.97 4.67
N PRO A 72 -6.04 -6.68 5.21
CA PRO A 72 -7.36 -6.67 4.61
C PRO A 72 -7.86 -5.22 4.60
N GLY A 73 -8.26 -4.73 3.43
CA GLY A 73 -8.72 -3.36 3.31
C GLY A 73 -9.94 -3.17 4.22
N LYS A 74 -9.83 -2.27 5.19
CA LYS A 74 -10.95 -1.93 6.07
C LYS A 74 -12.03 -1.21 5.25
N SER A 75 -13.26 -1.70 5.31
CA SER A 75 -14.44 -0.93 4.88
C SER A 75 -14.57 0.34 5.72
N LEU A 76 -15.32 1.34 5.24
CA LEU A 76 -15.56 2.58 6.00
C LEU A 76 -16.08 2.30 7.42
N GLU A 77 -16.95 1.29 7.55
CA GLU A 77 -17.49 0.81 8.84
C GLU A 77 -16.44 0.22 9.80
N GLN A 78 -15.29 -0.25 9.30
CA GLN A 78 -14.22 -0.83 10.13
C GLN A 78 -13.14 0.19 10.52
N GLN A 79 -13.24 1.42 10.02
CA GLN A 79 -12.31 2.51 10.32
C GLN A 79 -12.73 3.33 11.55
N ASP A 80 -14.00 3.23 11.96
CA ASP A 80 -14.60 4.00 13.06
C ASP A 80 -14.66 3.25 14.41
N MET A 81 -14.08 2.04 14.49
CA MET A 81 -13.88 1.27 15.72
C MET A 81 -12.40 1.24 16.13
#